data_AF-A0A524LJU9-F1
#
_entry.id   AF-A0A524LJU9-F1
#
_cell.length_a   1.000
_cell.length_b   1.000
_cell.length_c   1.000
_cell.angle_alpha   90.00
_cell.angle_beta   90.00
_cell.angle_gamma   90.00
#
_symmetry.space_group_name_H-M   'P 1'
#
loop_
_entity.id
_entity.type
_entity.pdbx_description
1 polymer ?
#
loop_
_entity_poly.entity_id
_entity_poly.type
_entity_poly.pdbx_seq_one_letter_code
_entity_poly.pdbx_strand_id
1 'polypeptide(L)'
;MKGCPCYRQFGDEKVCLNYDDVVPINAISIDPSFFEQINHIEELAEFKSDKESMCYLSMYLDRKGGFCYCISQGQKININKMDVRAAEIDSALQFVTTTDRNRDGVVCSDCLYKYLRTLGQASDGYLTDSEREEIVASYVKDISTRMAAELSGYSETSYSGEKYEQHVRSYIKKLNQTRTQWMSLTMKLREKNGDKILTELVDHYRALYRLEAIFLFQVLSLNEPLDESDSLGTLRFMVGISEKVIQLSDMIREKTLDLLERKALSVDLQESLRKHSEKRKETEYKFSNLVKVLGEISAQSSP
;
A
#
# COMPACT_ATOMS: atom_id res chain seq x y z
N MET A 1 -11.09 2.15 18.68
CA MET A 1 -9.87 1.52 19.23
C MET A 1 -9.92 0.03 18.93
N LYS A 2 -8.96 -0.55 18.22
CA LYS A 2 -8.79 -2.01 18.16
C LYS A 2 -7.29 -2.31 18.03
N GLY A 3 -6.80 -3.23 18.87
CA GLY A 3 -5.43 -3.71 18.85
C GLY A 3 -4.46 -2.82 19.62
N CYS A 4 -3.89 -3.33 20.72
CA CYS A 4 -2.74 -2.72 21.38
C CYS A 4 -1.47 -3.15 20.65
N PRO A 5 -0.60 -2.23 20.16
CA PRO A 5 0.63 -2.59 19.47
C PRO A 5 1.61 -3.35 20.37
N CYS A 6 1.64 -3.06 21.66
CA CYS A 6 2.57 -3.69 22.60
C CYS A 6 2.23 -5.15 22.93
N TYR A 7 1.04 -5.65 22.57
CA TYR A 7 0.66 -7.03 22.87
C TYR A 7 1.43 -8.03 22.00
N ARG A 8 1.97 -9.08 22.61
CA ARG A 8 2.51 -10.25 21.93
C ARG A 8 2.09 -11.55 22.61
N GLN A 9 2.03 -12.60 21.79
CA GLN A 9 1.78 -13.96 22.25
C GLN A 9 2.82 -14.90 21.65
N PHE A 10 3.52 -15.63 22.52
CA PHE A 10 4.53 -16.62 22.17
C PHE A 10 4.06 -17.98 22.72
N GLY A 11 3.37 -18.76 21.88
CA GLY A 11 2.69 -19.97 22.36
C GLY A 11 1.58 -19.62 23.35
N ASP A 12 1.70 -20.12 24.58
CA ASP A 12 0.75 -19.87 25.67
C ASP A 12 1.08 -18.60 26.48
N GLU A 13 2.30 -18.06 26.33
CA GLU A 13 2.73 -16.87 27.05
C GLU A 13 2.26 -15.60 26.36
N LYS A 14 1.67 -14.69 27.14
CA LYS A 14 1.20 -13.38 26.68
C LYS A 14 2.05 -12.31 27.34
N VAL A 15 2.61 -11.40 26.55
CA VAL A 15 3.53 -10.36 27.02
C VAL A 15 3.16 -8.99 26.48
N CYS A 16 3.52 -7.96 27.24
CA CYS A 16 3.48 -6.57 26.84
C CYS A 16 4.90 -6.10 26.55
N LEU A 17 5.07 -5.40 25.42
CA LEU A 17 6.32 -4.82 24.95
C LEU A 17 6.43 -3.30 25.15
N ASN A 18 5.61 -2.73 26.04
CA ASN A 18 5.64 -1.28 26.28
C ASN A 18 6.94 -0.89 26.98
N TYR A 19 7.50 0.29 26.66
CA TYR A 19 8.80 0.75 27.16
C TYR A 19 9.97 -0.19 26.84
N ASP A 20 9.86 -0.98 25.76
CA ASP A 20 10.86 -1.96 25.34
C ASP A 20 11.18 -3.06 26.37
N ASP A 21 10.31 -3.24 27.35
CA ASP A 21 10.41 -4.31 28.33
C ASP A 21 9.54 -5.50 27.93
N VAL A 22 9.84 -6.70 28.44
CA VAL A 22 9.04 -7.91 28.20
C VAL A 22 8.32 -8.28 29.49
N VAL A 23 7.09 -7.79 29.63
CA VAL A 23 6.31 -8.00 30.86
C VAL A 23 5.22 -9.05 30.62
N PRO A 24 5.17 -10.15 31.38
CA PRO A 24 4.08 -11.10 31.32
C PRO A 24 2.75 -10.45 31.70
N ILE A 25 1.71 -10.68 30.89
CA ILE A 25 0.39 -10.10 31.11
C ILE A 25 -0.73 -11.12 31.02
N ASN A 26 -1.77 -10.85 31.79
CA ASN A 26 -3.08 -11.45 31.65
C ASN A 26 -3.89 -10.56 30.69
N ALA A 27 -4.08 -11.02 29.45
CA ALA A 27 -4.85 -10.28 28.47
C ALA A 27 -6.34 -10.65 28.53
N ILE A 28 -7.20 -9.64 28.63
CA ILE A 28 -8.65 -9.77 28.45
C ILE A 28 -9.08 -8.87 27.30
N SER A 29 -9.95 -9.39 26.44
CA SER A 29 -10.53 -8.61 25.35
C SER A 29 -11.76 -7.88 25.88
N ILE A 30 -11.71 -6.55 25.91
CA ILE A 30 -12.85 -5.70 26.27
C ILE A 30 -13.38 -5.04 24.99
N ASP A 31 -14.70 -4.88 24.90
CA ASP A 31 -15.31 -4.16 23.79
C ASP A 31 -14.84 -2.69 23.82
N PRO A 32 -14.26 -2.17 22.72
CA PRO A 32 -13.82 -0.77 22.65
C PRO A 32 -14.88 0.28 22.98
N SER A 33 -16.16 -0.01 22.77
CA SER A 33 -17.28 0.89 23.09
C SER A 33 -17.35 1.21 24.58
N PHE A 34 -16.83 0.33 25.44
CA PHE A 34 -16.73 0.57 26.88
C PHE A 34 -15.87 1.79 27.23
N PHE A 35 -14.92 2.14 26.35
CA PHE A 35 -13.96 3.22 26.54
C PHE A 35 -14.31 4.50 25.76
N GLU A 36 -15.44 4.55 25.05
CA GLU A 36 -15.85 5.72 24.27
C GLU A 36 -16.14 6.96 25.12
N GLN A 37 -16.34 6.77 26.43
CA GLN A 37 -16.60 7.86 27.38
C GLN A 37 -15.35 8.67 27.71
N ILE A 38 -14.15 8.15 27.40
CA ILE A 38 -12.88 8.84 27.64
C ILE A 38 -12.71 9.94 26.60
N ASN A 39 -12.92 11.19 27.01
CA ASN A 39 -12.78 12.39 26.18
C ASN A 39 -11.45 13.10 26.39
N HIS A 40 -10.82 12.88 27.56
CA HIS A 40 -9.60 13.53 27.99
C HIS A 40 -8.67 12.55 28.72
N ILE A 41 -7.37 12.83 28.71
CA ILE A 41 -6.33 11.96 29.29
C ILE A 41 -6.55 11.72 30.80
N GLU A 42 -7.06 12.70 31.53
CA GLU A 42 -7.27 12.62 32.98
C GLU A 42 -8.29 11.53 33.36
N GLU A 43 -9.25 11.25 32.47
CA GLU A 43 -10.28 10.23 32.68
C GLU A 43 -9.72 8.81 32.57
N LEU A 44 -8.50 8.61 32.00
CA LEU A 44 -7.85 7.30 31.97
C LEU A 44 -7.59 6.73 33.36
N ALA A 45 -7.45 7.58 34.38
CA ALA A 45 -7.24 7.14 35.75
C ALA A 45 -8.42 6.28 36.27
N GLU A 46 -9.65 6.55 35.81
CA GLU A 46 -10.86 5.83 36.22
C GLU A 46 -10.95 4.42 35.60
N PHE A 47 -10.26 4.23 34.47
CA PHE A 47 -10.26 2.96 33.74
C PHE A 47 -8.97 2.16 33.95
N LYS A 48 -8.03 2.63 34.77
CA LYS A 48 -6.78 1.92 35.04
C LYS A 48 -7.05 0.64 35.85
N SER A 49 -6.32 -0.43 35.56
CA SER A 49 -6.39 -1.64 36.37
C SER A 49 -5.59 -1.48 37.67
N ASP A 50 -6.13 -2.02 38.76
CA ASP A 50 -5.40 -2.18 40.02
C ASP A 50 -4.27 -3.23 39.94
N LYS A 51 -4.21 -4.01 38.87
CA LYS A 51 -3.20 -5.06 38.64
C LYS A 51 -2.29 -4.68 37.47
N GLU A 52 -1.00 -4.58 37.74
CA GLU A 52 0.03 -4.25 36.73
C GLU A 52 0.09 -5.28 35.58
N SER A 53 -0.20 -6.55 35.85
CA SER A 53 -0.22 -7.60 34.82
C SER A 53 -1.48 -7.62 33.97
N MET A 54 -2.49 -6.80 34.26
CA MET A 54 -3.75 -6.81 33.51
C MET A 54 -3.63 -5.97 32.23
N CYS A 55 -4.08 -6.52 31.09
CA CYS A 55 -4.08 -5.83 29.80
C CYS A 55 -5.44 -5.94 29.12
N TYR A 56 -6.04 -4.80 28.78
CA TYR A 56 -7.35 -4.72 28.10
C TYR A 56 -7.25 -4.77 26.57
N LEU A 57 -6.03 -4.97 26.05
CA LEU A 57 -5.72 -4.96 24.61
C LEU A 57 -6.19 -3.69 23.89
N SER A 58 -6.30 -2.58 24.63
CA SER A 58 -6.89 -1.33 24.18
C SER A 58 -5.98 -0.14 24.52
N MET A 59 -6.01 0.87 23.66
CA MET A 59 -5.21 2.07 23.76
C MET A 59 -6.08 3.31 23.52
N TYR A 60 -5.79 4.39 24.22
CA TYR A 60 -6.42 5.68 24.04
C TYR A 60 -5.58 6.57 23.14
N LEU A 61 -6.23 7.19 22.16
CA LEU A 61 -5.61 8.14 21.23
C LEU A 61 -5.97 9.55 21.67
N ASP A 62 -5.06 10.19 22.40
CA ASP A 62 -5.23 11.58 22.77
C ASP A 62 -4.95 12.47 21.55
N ARG A 63 -6.01 12.78 20.80
CA ARG A 63 -5.90 13.62 19.60
C ARG A 63 -5.61 15.09 19.92
N LYS A 64 -5.84 15.53 21.16
CA LYS A 64 -5.57 16.91 21.58
C LYS A 64 -4.12 17.05 22.09
N GLY A 65 -3.65 16.11 22.91
CA GLY A 65 -2.27 16.07 23.40
C GLY A 65 -1.28 15.38 22.46
N GLY A 66 -1.76 14.67 21.44
CA GLY A 66 -0.96 14.13 20.33
C GLY A 66 -0.34 12.76 20.58
N PHE A 67 -0.56 12.13 21.73
CA PHE A 67 0.08 10.87 22.13
C PHE A 67 -0.91 9.70 22.30
N CYS A 68 -0.36 8.49 22.28
CA CYS A 68 -1.10 7.27 22.53
C CYS A 68 -0.82 6.74 23.95
N TYR A 69 -1.86 6.22 24.61
CA TYR A 69 -1.80 5.74 25.99
C TYR A 69 -2.36 4.33 26.11
N CYS A 70 -1.73 3.49 26.93
CA CYS A 70 -2.26 2.21 27.36
C CYS A 70 -3.41 2.46 28.35
N ILE A 71 -4.62 1.98 28.05
CA ILE A 71 -5.78 2.19 28.93
C ILE A 71 -5.61 1.45 30.25
N SER A 72 -5.17 0.18 30.21
CA SER A 72 -5.06 -0.65 31.41
C SER A 72 -4.05 -0.13 32.42
N GLN A 73 -3.03 0.62 31.99
CA GLN A 73 -1.97 1.11 32.86
C GLN A 73 -1.96 2.64 33.01
N GLY A 74 -2.71 3.38 32.18
CA GLY A 74 -2.73 4.84 32.16
C GLY A 74 -1.39 5.47 31.76
N GLN A 75 -0.53 4.71 31.10
CA GLN A 75 0.82 5.14 30.72
C GLN A 75 0.89 5.41 29.23
N LYS A 76 1.82 6.28 28.81
CA LYS A 76 2.12 6.44 27.39
C LYS A 76 2.58 5.13 26.79
N ILE A 77 2.18 4.91 25.54
CA ILE A 77 2.78 3.85 24.75
C ILE A 77 4.14 4.34 24.30
N ASN A 78 5.17 3.58 24.64
CA ASN A 78 6.54 3.84 24.29
C ASN A 78 7.10 2.59 23.61
N ILE A 79 7.62 2.76 22.40
CA ILE A 79 8.22 1.69 21.61
C ILE A 79 9.53 2.24 21.08
N ASN A 80 10.61 1.49 21.25
CA ASN A 80 11.97 1.88 20.90
C ASN A 80 12.39 3.22 21.53
N LYS A 81 12.11 3.36 22.84
CA LYS A 81 12.38 4.54 23.68
C LYS A 81 11.65 5.81 23.25
N MET A 82 10.70 5.71 22.33
CA MET A 82 9.96 6.84 21.78
C MET A 82 8.49 6.76 22.17
N ASP A 83 7.94 7.88 22.64
CA ASP A 83 6.51 8.01 22.89
C ASP A 83 5.75 7.96 21.55
N VAL A 84 4.88 6.97 21.41
CA VAL A 84 4.08 6.78 20.19
C VAL A 84 3.00 7.84 20.10
N ARG A 85 2.93 8.54 18.98
CA ARG A 85 1.95 9.60 18.73
C ARG A 85 0.64 9.03 18.22
N ALA A 86 -0.46 9.71 18.53
CA ALA A 86 -1.79 9.34 18.08
C ALA A 86 -1.89 9.27 16.55
N ALA A 87 -1.24 10.22 15.85
CA ALA A 87 -1.20 10.25 14.39
C ALA A 87 -0.47 9.03 13.78
N GLU A 88 0.56 8.50 14.44
CA GLU A 88 1.30 7.32 13.96
C GLU A 88 0.45 6.07 14.09
N ILE A 89 -0.36 5.98 15.14
CA ILE A 89 -1.34 4.92 15.30
C ILE A 89 -2.44 5.02 14.24
N ASP A 90 -2.98 6.22 13.97
CA ASP A 90 -3.98 6.40 12.92
C ASP A 90 -3.44 5.97 11.54
N SER A 91 -2.19 6.34 11.21
CA SER A 91 -1.49 5.88 10.00
C SER A 91 -1.27 4.37 10.00
N ALA A 92 -0.81 3.80 11.10
CA ALA A 92 -0.60 2.36 11.25
C ALA A 92 -1.91 1.58 11.09
N LEU A 93 -3.01 2.08 11.68
CA LEU A 93 -4.33 1.47 11.58
C LEU A 93 -4.84 1.52 10.14
N GLN A 94 -4.72 2.66 9.45
CA GLN A 94 -5.08 2.76 8.04
C GLN A 94 -4.24 1.81 7.17
N PHE A 95 -2.96 1.66 7.48
CA PHE A 95 -2.05 0.77 6.78
C PHE A 95 -2.39 -0.72 7.00
N VAL A 96 -2.57 -1.15 8.24
CA VAL A 96 -2.85 -2.56 8.55
C VAL A 96 -4.24 -2.97 8.07
N THR A 97 -5.25 -2.10 8.17
CA THR A 97 -6.61 -2.39 7.69
C THR A 97 -6.71 -2.50 6.16
N THR A 98 -5.80 -1.87 5.42
CA THR A 98 -5.78 -1.96 3.95
C THR A 98 -4.96 -3.14 3.42
N THR A 99 -4.07 -3.69 4.25
CA THR A 99 -3.13 -4.77 3.86
C THR A 99 -3.54 -6.15 4.39
N ASP A 100 -4.21 -6.22 5.54
CA ASP A 100 -4.68 -7.46 6.16
C ASP A 100 -5.96 -7.99 5.46
N ARG A 101 -5.95 -9.27 5.09
CA ARG A 101 -7.07 -9.94 4.38
C ARG A 101 -8.11 -10.52 5.33
N ASN A 102 -7.92 -10.40 6.65
CA ASN A 102 -8.88 -10.91 7.64
C ASN A 102 -10.22 -10.14 7.55
N ARG A 103 -11.27 -10.86 7.12
CA ARG A 103 -12.62 -10.33 6.84
C ARG A 103 -13.38 -9.79 8.05
N ASP A 104 -12.82 -9.91 9.26
CA ASP A 104 -13.48 -9.54 10.51
C ASP A 104 -13.11 -8.13 11.02
N GLY A 105 -12.25 -7.39 10.31
CA GLY A 105 -11.89 -6.02 10.68
C GLY A 105 -11.20 -5.89 12.05
N VAL A 106 -10.61 -6.98 12.54
CA VAL A 106 -9.78 -7.01 13.75
C VAL A 106 -8.34 -6.76 13.32
N VAL A 107 -7.75 -5.68 13.82
CA VAL A 107 -6.38 -5.29 13.49
C VAL A 107 -5.39 -6.14 14.30
N CYS A 108 -4.43 -6.78 13.61
CA CYS A 108 -3.38 -7.56 14.25
C CYS A 108 -2.41 -6.66 15.05
N SER A 109 -2.24 -6.92 16.36
CA SER A 109 -1.26 -6.24 17.23
C SER A 109 0.17 -6.36 16.71
N ASP A 110 0.53 -7.50 16.10
CA ASP A 110 1.88 -7.71 15.57
C ASP A 110 2.16 -6.83 14.36
N CYS A 111 1.18 -6.69 13.44
CA CYS A 111 1.28 -5.81 12.29
C CYS A 111 1.41 -4.34 12.70
N LEU A 112 0.62 -3.90 13.69
CA LEU A 112 0.69 -2.53 14.21
C LEU A 112 2.07 -2.21 14.79
N TYR A 113 2.62 -3.09 15.62
CA TYR A 113 3.93 -2.83 16.23
C TYR A 113 5.09 -2.98 15.24
N LYS A 114 5.01 -3.91 14.28
CA LYS A 114 5.98 -3.94 13.18
C LYS A 114 5.95 -2.64 12.40
N TYR A 115 4.77 -2.12 12.07
CA TYR A 115 4.64 -0.81 11.43
C TYR A 115 5.25 0.31 12.27
N LEU A 116 4.87 0.44 13.55
CA LEU A 116 5.39 1.50 14.43
C LEU A 116 6.91 1.42 14.62
N ARG A 117 7.45 0.20 14.73
CA ARG A 117 8.90 -0.01 14.81
C ARG A 117 9.63 0.35 13.51
N THR A 118 8.97 0.24 12.37
CA THR A 118 9.61 0.39 11.04
C THR A 118 9.39 1.79 10.45
N LEU A 119 8.25 2.41 10.73
CA LEU A 119 7.74 3.61 10.05
C LEU A 119 7.20 4.68 11.03
N GLY A 120 7.13 4.41 12.34
CA GLY A 120 6.97 5.47 13.35
C GLY A 120 8.17 6.42 13.23
N GLN A 121 7.93 7.73 13.35
CA GLN A 121 8.82 8.83 12.98
C GLN A 121 10.31 8.48 13.01
N ALA A 122 10.95 8.65 11.86
CA ALA A 122 12.25 9.32 11.76
C ALA A 122 13.15 9.10 13.00
N SER A 123 13.70 7.91 13.20
CA SER A 123 15.11 7.64 12.93
C SER A 123 16.04 8.85 13.14
N ASP A 124 16.05 9.39 14.36
CA ASP A 124 17.17 10.16 14.88
C ASP A 124 18.07 9.21 15.69
N GLY A 125 19.18 8.79 15.08
CA GLY A 125 20.36 8.27 15.80
C GLY A 125 20.62 6.76 15.86
N TYR A 126 19.80 5.88 15.26
CA TYR A 126 20.00 4.42 15.41
C TYR A 126 20.13 3.59 14.12
N LEU A 127 19.74 4.11 12.96
CA LEU A 127 19.97 3.43 11.68
C LEU A 127 20.92 4.29 10.85
N THR A 128 21.93 3.66 10.28
CA THR A 128 22.71 4.25 9.20
C THR A 128 21.80 4.48 7.98
N ASP A 129 22.13 5.45 7.13
CA ASP A 129 21.36 5.70 5.90
C ASP A 129 21.22 4.43 5.04
N SER A 130 22.25 3.58 5.05
CA SER A 130 22.25 2.26 4.39
C SER A 130 21.18 1.30 4.92
N GLU A 131 20.98 1.22 6.23
CA GLU A 131 19.96 0.31 6.82
C GLU A 131 18.54 0.83 6.56
N ARG A 132 18.37 2.16 6.53
CA ARG A 132 17.11 2.80 6.16
C ARG A 132 16.75 2.51 4.70
N GLU A 133 17.72 2.64 3.80
CA GLU A 133 17.56 2.34 2.38
C GLU A 133 17.22 0.87 2.14
N GLU A 134 17.85 -0.07 2.86
CA GLU A 134 17.58 -1.50 2.75
C GLU A 134 16.14 -1.86 3.16
N ILE A 135 15.65 -1.29 4.26
CA ILE A 135 14.27 -1.50 4.74
C ILE A 135 13.26 -0.96 3.73
N VAL A 136 13.49 0.27 3.25
CA VAL A 136 12.64 0.91 2.24
C VAL A 136 12.65 0.10 0.93
N ALA A 137 13.81 -0.39 0.49
CA ALA A 137 13.95 -1.23 -0.69
C ALA A 137 13.21 -2.57 -0.56
N SER A 138 13.36 -3.24 0.58
CA SER A 138 12.67 -4.51 0.88
C SER A 138 11.15 -4.35 0.86
N TYR A 139 10.65 -3.24 1.41
CA TYR A 139 9.22 -2.94 1.42
C TYR A 139 8.65 -2.67 0.03
N VAL A 140 9.34 -1.86 -0.78
CA VAL A 140 8.92 -1.59 -2.16
C VAL A 140 8.93 -2.87 -2.96
N LYS A 141 9.96 -3.70 -2.78
CA LYS A 141 10.05 -5.00 -3.43
C LYS A 141 8.82 -5.85 -3.14
N ASP A 142 8.39 -5.95 -1.89
CA ASP A 142 7.20 -6.74 -1.52
C ASP A 142 5.91 -6.20 -2.18
N ILE A 143 5.65 -4.90 -2.06
CA ILE A 143 4.45 -4.27 -2.63
C ILE A 143 4.43 -4.39 -4.16
N SER A 144 5.56 -4.08 -4.79
CA SER A 144 5.67 -4.10 -6.25
C SER A 144 5.50 -5.51 -6.79
N THR A 145 6.04 -6.50 -6.08
CA THR A 145 5.88 -7.92 -6.41
C THR A 145 4.41 -8.35 -6.30
N ARG A 146 3.73 -7.97 -5.21
CA ARG A 146 2.30 -8.25 -5.06
C ARG A 146 1.47 -7.58 -6.15
N MET A 147 1.77 -6.33 -6.48
CA MET A 147 1.08 -5.61 -7.55
C MET A 147 1.31 -6.26 -8.91
N ALA A 148 2.52 -6.71 -9.21
CA ALA A 148 2.83 -7.44 -10.43
C ALA A 148 2.08 -8.79 -10.50
N ALA A 149 1.92 -9.50 -9.39
CA ALA A 149 1.08 -10.68 -9.31
C ALA A 149 -0.39 -10.35 -9.65
N GLU A 150 -0.95 -9.29 -9.06
CA GLU A 150 -2.33 -8.87 -9.30
C GLU A 150 -2.56 -8.38 -10.75
N LEU A 151 -1.63 -7.61 -11.32
CA LEU A 151 -1.71 -7.12 -12.70
C LEU A 151 -1.60 -8.26 -13.72
N SER A 152 -0.74 -9.24 -13.46
CA SER A 152 -0.54 -10.40 -14.33
C SER A 152 -1.57 -11.51 -14.11
N GLY A 153 -2.44 -11.39 -13.10
CA GLY A 153 -3.43 -12.40 -12.74
C GLY A 153 -2.80 -13.67 -12.14
N TYR A 154 -1.65 -13.55 -11.47
CA TYR A 154 -1.01 -14.65 -10.77
C TYR A 154 -1.75 -14.94 -9.45
N SER A 155 -2.19 -16.19 -9.26
CA SER A 155 -3.11 -16.56 -8.18
C SER A 155 -2.49 -17.43 -7.08
N GLU A 156 -1.20 -17.79 -7.17
CA GLU A 156 -0.55 -18.58 -6.11
C GLU A 156 -0.29 -17.73 -4.85
N THR A 157 -0.06 -18.40 -3.72
CA THR A 157 0.18 -17.76 -2.43
C THR A 157 1.63 -17.30 -2.22
N SER A 158 2.55 -17.76 -3.07
CA SER A 158 3.97 -17.37 -3.03
C SER A 158 4.32 -16.48 -4.21
N TYR A 159 4.73 -15.25 -3.94
CA TYR A 159 5.13 -14.26 -4.96
C TYR A 159 6.65 -14.23 -5.15
N SER A 160 7.27 -15.40 -5.19
CA SER A 160 8.72 -15.53 -5.30
C SER A 160 9.11 -16.78 -6.08
N GLY A 161 10.31 -16.75 -6.66
CA GLY A 161 10.88 -17.86 -7.40
C GLY A 161 10.52 -17.91 -8.89
N GLU A 162 11.10 -18.90 -9.57
CA GLU A 162 11.13 -18.99 -11.03
C GLU A 162 9.74 -19.01 -11.68
N LYS A 163 8.76 -19.68 -11.06
CA LYS A 163 7.38 -19.75 -11.59
C LYS A 163 6.71 -18.38 -11.66
N TYR A 164 6.84 -17.60 -10.59
CA TYR A 164 6.31 -16.25 -10.53
C TYR A 164 7.00 -15.37 -11.60
N GLU A 165 8.32 -15.42 -11.69
CA GLU A 165 9.07 -14.63 -12.67
C GLU A 165 8.72 -14.99 -14.12
N GLN A 166 8.62 -16.29 -14.43
CA GLN A 166 8.20 -16.75 -15.75
C GLN A 166 6.79 -16.29 -16.09
N HIS A 167 5.86 -16.29 -15.13
CA HIS A 167 4.50 -15.79 -15.32
C HIS A 167 4.49 -14.29 -15.64
N VAL A 168 5.21 -13.49 -14.86
CA VAL A 168 5.33 -12.05 -15.09
C VAL A 168 6.00 -11.76 -16.44
N ARG A 169 7.08 -12.48 -16.81
CA ARG A 169 7.72 -12.36 -18.13
C ARG A 169 6.78 -12.72 -19.28
N SER A 170 5.97 -13.76 -19.11
CA SER A 170 4.94 -14.15 -20.08
C SER A 170 3.88 -13.06 -20.24
N TYR A 171 3.46 -12.45 -19.13
CA TYR A 171 2.53 -11.33 -19.17
C TYR A 171 3.12 -10.08 -19.83
N ILE A 172 4.38 -9.72 -19.54
CA ILE A 172 5.11 -8.65 -20.25
C ILE A 172 5.13 -8.90 -21.77
N LYS A 173 5.37 -10.15 -22.19
CA LYS A 173 5.32 -10.51 -23.61
C LYS A 173 3.93 -10.27 -24.22
N LYS A 174 2.86 -10.61 -23.49
CA LYS A 174 1.47 -10.32 -23.92
C LYS A 174 1.23 -8.81 -24.05
N LEU A 175 1.64 -8.00 -23.07
CA LEU A 175 1.51 -6.54 -23.14
C LEU A 175 2.23 -5.96 -24.36
N ASN A 176 3.44 -6.43 -24.66
CA ASN A 176 4.20 -6.00 -25.84
C ASN A 176 3.53 -6.42 -27.16
N GLN A 177 2.93 -7.61 -27.23
CA GLN A 177 2.15 -8.04 -28.39
C GLN A 177 0.92 -7.14 -28.60
N THR A 178 0.17 -6.86 -27.53
CA THR A 178 -0.98 -5.95 -27.55
C THR A 178 -0.56 -4.53 -27.97
N ARG A 179 0.58 -4.03 -27.49
CA ARG A 179 1.16 -2.74 -27.90
C ARG A 179 1.41 -2.68 -29.41
N THR A 180 1.97 -3.73 -30.00
CA THR A 180 2.21 -3.82 -31.44
C THR A 180 0.89 -3.83 -32.24
N GLN A 181 -0.14 -4.52 -31.73
CA GLN A 181 -1.48 -4.51 -32.33
C GLN A 181 -2.06 -3.09 -32.36
N TRP A 182 -1.99 -2.36 -31.23
CA TRP A 182 -2.43 -0.97 -31.17
C TRP A 182 -1.64 -0.04 -32.08
N MET A 183 -0.32 -0.22 -32.18
CA MET A 183 0.50 0.54 -33.13
C MET A 183 0.04 0.34 -34.57
N SER A 184 -0.24 -0.90 -34.98
CA SER A 184 -0.77 -1.19 -36.31
C SER A 184 -2.14 -0.53 -36.53
N LEU A 185 -2.98 -0.47 -35.48
CA LEU A 185 -4.28 0.19 -35.54
C LEU A 185 -4.13 1.70 -35.66
N THR A 186 -3.24 2.34 -34.89
CA THR A 186 -2.92 3.77 -35.02
C THR A 186 -2.52 4.10 -36.47
N MET A 187 -1.61 3.31 -37.07
CA MET A 187 -1.15 3.59 -38.44
C MET A 187 -2.29 3.47 -39.45
N LYS A 188 -3.10 2.41 -39.36
CA LYS A 188 -4.29 2.23 -40.22
C LYS A 188 -5.31 3.34 -40.07
N LEU A 189 -5.54 3.83 -38.85
CA LEU A 189 -6.44 4.96 -38.59
C LEU A 189 -5.90 6.24 -39.22
N ARG A 190 -4.60 6.54 -39.06
CA ARG A 190 -3.97 7.73 -39.65
C ARG A 190 -3.96 7.69 -41.17
N GLU A 191 -3.62 6.56 -41.78
CA GLU A 191 -3.62 6.38 -43.25
C GLU A 191 -5.01 6.60 -43.87
N LYS A 192 -6.07 6.27 -43.14
CA LYS A 192 -7.46 6.42 -43.59
C LYS A 192 -8.11 7.74 -43.20
N ASN A 193 -7.35 8.72 -42.69
CA ASN A 193 -7.89 9.95 -42.08
C ASN A 193 -9.01 9.64 -41.07
N GLY A 194 -8.78 8.62 -40.24
CA GLY A 194 -9.70 8.19 -39.20
C GLY A 194 -9.92 9.27 -38.15
N ASP A 195 -11.00 9.11 -37.38
CA ASP A 195 -11.38 10.06 -36.34
C ASP A 195 -10.19 10.37 -35.40
N LYS A 196 -9.94 11.65 -35.18
CA LYS A 196 -8.79 12.14 -34.40
C LYS A 196 -8.84 11.65 -32.96
N ILE A 197 -10.03 11.58 -32.36
CA ILE A 197 -10.25 11.20 -30.97
C ILE A 197 -10.07 9.70 -30.79
N LEU A 198 -10.58 8.92 -31.74
CA LEU A 198 -10.30 7.49 -31.80
C LEU A 198 -8.80 7.22 -31.95
N THR A 199 -8.11 7.99 -32.79
CA THR A 199 -6.66 7.86 -32.98
C THR A 199 -5.90 8.20 -31.68
N GLU A 200 -6.25 9.29 -31.00
CA GLU A 200 -5.68 9.67 -29.69
C GLU A 200 -5.95 8.60 -28.62
N LEU A 201 -7.17 8.07 -28.55
CA LEU A 201 -7.54 7.00 -27.61
C LEU A 201 -6.66 5.77 -27.81
N VAL A 202 -6.48 5.33 -29.06
CA VAL A 202 -5.60 4.20 -29.39
C VAL A 202 -4.15 4.48 -28.99
N ASP A 203 -3.67 5.70 -29.20
CA ASP A 203 -2.32 6.10 -28.79
C ASP A 203 -2.15 6.10 -27.26
N HIS A 204 -3.16 6.53 -26.49
CA HIS A 204 -3.15 6.44 -25.03
C HIS A 204 -3.13 4.98 -24.55
N TYR A 205 -3.93 4.09 -25.14
CA TYR A 205 -3.87 2.66 -24.83
C TYR A 205 -2.48 2.09 -25.08
N ARG A 206 -1.87 2.41 -26.23
CA ARG A 206 -0.50 1.97 -26.55
C ARG A 206 0.51 2.45 -25.51
N ALA A 207 0.41 3.71 -25.07
CA ALA A 207 1.29 4.27 -24.04
C ALA A 207 1.08 3.57 -22.69
N LEU A 208 -0.17 3.30 -22.31
CA LEU A 208 -0.52 2.62 -21.07
C LEU A 208 0.13 1.22 -21.00
N TYR A 209 -0.06 0.40 -22.04
CA TYR A 209 0.54 -0.95 -22.11
C TYR A 209 2.07 -0.92 -22.04
N ARG A 210 2.70 0.14 -22.58
CA ARG A 210 4.15 0.34 -22.47
C ARG A 210 4.55 0.60 -21.01
N LEU A 211 3.84 1.48 -20.31
CA LEU A 211 4.15 1.81 -18.91
C LEU A 211 3.92 0.61 -17.98
N GLU A 212 2.83 -0.15 -18.18
CA GLU A 212 2.59 -1.39 -17.44
C GLU A 212 3.73 -2.40 -17.65
N ALA A 213 4.21 -2.57 -18.88
CA ALA A 213 5.32 -3.46 -19.18
C ALA A 213 6.63 -2.99 -18.54
N ILE A 214 6.90 -1.69 -18.54
CA ILE A 214 8.09 -1.09 -17.88
C ILE A 214 8.02 -1.31 -16.38
N PHE A 215 6.86 -1.06 -15.76
CA PHE A 215 6.65 -1.29 -14.34
C PHE A 215 6.98 -2.74 -13.96
N LEU A 216 6.39 -3.71 -14.67
CA LEU A 216 6.61 -5.14 -14.41
C LEU A 216 8.06 -5.57 -14.65
N PHE A 217 8.74 -4.99 -15.64
CA PHE A 217 10.16 -5.23 -15.84
C PHE A 217 10.98 -4.75 -14.64
N GLN A 218 10.67 -3.56 -14.12
CA GLN A 218 11.33 -3.02 -12.93
C GLN A 218 11.11 -3.92 -11.71
N VAL A 219 9.90 -4.46 -11.53
CA VAL A 219 9.62 -5.42 -10.44
C VAL A 219 10.52 -6.65 -10.53
N LEU A 220 10.75 -7.19 -11.73
CA LEU A 220 11.66 -8.33 -11.90
C LEU A 220 13.11 -7.97 -11.57
N SER A 221 13.54 -6.76 -11.93
CA SER A 221 14.89 -6.27 -11.62
C SER A 221 15.13 -6.06 -10.12
N LEU A 222 14.09 -5.80 -9.31
CA LEU A 222 14.21 -5.74 -7.84
C LEU A 222 14.60 -7.08 -7.19
N ASN A 223 14.47 -8.20 -7.92
CA ASN A 223 14.84 -9.53 -7.45
C ASN A 223 16.30 -9.91 -7.75
N GLU A 224 16.98 -9.17 -8.62
CA GLU A 224 18.39 -9.42 -8.96
C GLU A 224 19.30 -8.91 -7.83
N PRO A 225 20.43 -9.60 -7.53
CA PRO A 225 21.34 -9.19 -6.46
C PRO A 225 21.88 -7.78 -6.74
N LEU A 226 21.71 -6.91 -5.74
CA LEU A 226 22.04 -5.49 -5.77
C LEU A 226 23.57 -5.30 -5.79
N ASP A 227 24.18 -5.24 -6.97
CA ASP A 227 25.43 -4.50 -7.13
C ASP A 227 25.06 -3.01 -7.23
N GLU A 228 25.26 -2.26 -6.14
CA GLU A 228 25.23 -0.78 -6.08
C GLU A 228 24.02 -0.09 -6.76
N SER A 229 22.82 -0.67 -6.73
CA SER A 229 21.65 -0.03 -7.34
C SER A 229 21.04 1.01 -6.40
N ASP A 230 20.90 2.25 -6.88
CA ASP A 230 20.13 3.34 -6.27
C ASP A 230 18.65 2.90 -6.08
N SER A 231 18.37 2.28 -4.93
CA SER A 231 17.07 1.74 -4.57
C SER A 231 16.02 2.85 -4.56
N LEU A 232 16.37 4.02 -3.99
CA LEU A 232 15.56 5.25 -3.98
C LEU A 232 15.28 5.77 -5.39
N GLY A 233 16.27 5.76 -6.29
CA GLY A 233 16.11 6.11 -7.69
C GLY A 233 15.12 5.19 -8.40
N THR A 234 15.21 3.89 -8.14
CA THR A 234 14.23 2.91 -8.62
C THR A 234 12.82 3.19 -8.07
N LEU A 235 12.70 3.59 -6.80
CA LEU A 235 11.40 3.94 -6.20
C LEU A 235 10.77 5.13 -6.90
N ARG A 236 11.51 6.23 -7.01
CA ARG A 236 11.06 7.45 -7.67
C ARG A 236 10.67 7.18 -9.11
N PHE A 237 11.43 6.32 -9.79
CA PHE A 237 11.08 5.88 -11.13
C PHE A 237 9.74 5.13 -11.16
N MET A 238 9.53 4.17 -10.27
CA MET A 238 8.27 3.42 -10.18
C MET A 238 7.07 4.28 -9.80
N VAL A 239 7.25 5.27 -8.89
CA VAL A 239 6.24 6.29 -8.59
C VAL A 239 5.89 7.09 -9.83
N GLY A 240 6.90 7.62 -10.54
CA GLY A 240 6.67 8.41 -11.75
C GLY A 240 6.02 7.61 -12.88
N ILE A 241 6.28 6.30 -12.99
CA ILE A 241 5.55 5.41 -13.91
C ILE A 241 4.09 5.28 -13.47
N SER A 242 3.85 5.10 -12.17
CA SER A 242 2.51 4.93 -11.60
C SER A 242 1.64 6.18 -11.79
N GLU A 243 2.17 7.36 -11.55
CA GLU A 243 1.50 8.64 -11.80
C GLU A 243 1.11 8.80 -13.27
N LYS A 244 2.04 8.47 -14.19
CA LYS A 244 1.77 8.52 -15.63
C LYS A 244 0.70 7.50 -16.07
N VAL A 245 0.64 6.33 -15.42
CA VAL A 245 -0.42 5.35 -15.66
C VAL A 245 -1.78 5.88 -15.23
N ILE A 246 -1.87 6.56 -14.09
CA ILE A 246 -3.10 7.20 -13.61
C ILE A 246 -3.54 8.27 -14.61
N GLN A 247 -2.63 9.18 -14.99
CA GLN A 247 -2.91 10.22 -15.99
C GLN A 247 -3.41 9.65 -17.32
N LEU A 248 -2.77 8.60 -17.85
CA LEU A 248 -3.24 7.96 -19.08
C LEU A 248 -4.60 7.29 -18.92
N SER A 249 -4.90 6.73 -17.74
CA SER A 249 -6.22 6.13 -17.46
C SER A 249 -7.31 7.20 -17.49
N ASP A 250 -7.05 8.39 -16.93
CA ASP A 250 -7.94 9.54 -17.02
C ASP A 250 -8.18 9.99 -18.46
N MET A 251 -7.11 10.13 -19.25
CA MET A 251 -7.21 10.52 -20.65
C MET A 251 -7.96 9.48 -21.49
N ILE A 252 -7.77 8.18 -21.22
CA ILE A 252 -8.53 7.10 -21.87
C ILE A 252 -10.01 7.22 -21.54
N ARG A 253 -10.34 7.47 -20.27
CA ARG A 253 -11.73 7.62 -19.80
C ARG A 253 -12.42 8.81 -20.46
N GLU A 254 -11.77 9.98 -20.46
CA GLU A 254 -12.29 11.20 -21.10
C GLU A 254 -12.59 10.98 -22.59
N LYS A 255 -11.62 10.43 -23.33
CA LYS A 255 -11.77 10.19 -24.78
C LYS A 255 -12.79 9.09 -25.09
N THR A 256 -12.92 8.10 -24.21
CA THR A 256 -13.95 7.07 -24.34
C THR A 256 -15.35 7.67 -24.17
N LEU A 257 -15.56 8.53 -23.17
CA LEU A 257 -16.84 9.21 -22.96
C LEU A 257 -17.21 10.08 -24.17
N ASP A 258 -16.26 10.86 -24.70
CA ASP A 258 -16.49 11.71 -25.87
C ASP A 258 -16.90 10.89 -27.12
N LEU A 259 -16.27 9.73 -27.35
CA LEU A 259 -16.66 8.82 -28.45
C LEU A 259 -18.05 8.20 -28.25
N LEU A 260 -18.42 7.88 -27.01
CA LEU A 260 -19.74 7.33 -26.68
C LEU A 260 -20.85 8.38 -26.88
N GLU A 261 -20.62 9.61 -26.43
CA GLU A 261 -21.58 10.72 -26.57
C GLU A 261 -21.85 11.07 -28.03
N ARG A 262 -20.82 11.03 -28.87
CA ARG A 262 -20.93 11.28 -30.31
C ARG A 262 -21.69 10.18 -31.07
N LYS A 263 -21.89 9.00 -30.47
CA LYS A 263 -22.45 7.80 -31.13
C LYS A 263 -21.74 7.48 -32.46
N ALA A 264 -20.45 7.81 -32.57
CA ALA A 264 -19.68 7.71 -33.81
C ALA A 264 -19.22 6.27 -34.13
N LEU A 265 -19.54 5.30 -33.26
CA LEU A 265 -19.11 3.91 -33.34
C LEU A 265 -20.31 2.96 -33.30
N SER A 266 -20.15 1.74 -33.83
CA SER A 266 -21.17 0.70 -33.71
C SER A 266 -21.43 0.34 -32.24
N VAL A 267 -22.63 -0.17 -31.95
CA VAL A 267 -23.05 -0.56 -30.59
C VAL A 267 -22.06 -1.56 -29.97
N ASP A 268 -21.58 -2.53 -30.76
CA ASP A 268 -20.60 -3.53 -30.29
C ASP A 268 -19.27 -2.90 -29.89
N LEU A 269 -18.80 -1.89 -30.64
CA LEU A 269 -17.57 -1.17 -30.32
C LEU A 269 -17.74 -0.29 -29.09
N GLN A 270 -18.89 0.36 -28.93
CA GLN A 270 -19.21 1.14 -27.74
C GLN A 270 -19.22 0.27 -26.48
N GLU A 271 -19.84 -0.91 -26.56
CA GLU A 271 -19.88 -1.87 -25.46
C GLU A 271 -18.49 -2.42 -25.12
N SER A 272 -17.67 -2.70 -26.13
CA SER A 272 -16.28 -3.10 -25.94
C SER A 272 -15.46 -2.01 -25.24
N LEU A 273 -15.61 -0.76 -25.66
CA LEU A 273 -14.93 0.38 -25.03
C LEU A 273 -15.36 0.58 -23.57
N ARG A 274 -16.64 0.40 -23.24
CA ARG A 274 -17.13 0.44 -21.86
C ARG A 274 -16.48 -0.62 -20.99
N LYS A 275 -16.49 -1.88 -21.42
CA LYS A 275 -15.84 -2.99 -20.70
C LYS A 275 -14.34 -2.75 -20.48
N HIS A 276 -13.67 -2.23 -21.51
CA HIS A 276 -12.26 -1.86 -21.38
C HIS A 276 -12.07 -0.73 -20.37
N SER A 277 -12.88 0.33 -20.41
CA SER A 277 -12.80 1.44 -19.46
C SER A 277 -13.07 1.00 -18.02
N GLU A 278 -14.02 0.11 -17.77
CA GLU A 278 -14.31 -0.43 -16.43
C GLU A 278 -13.14 -1.23 -15.87
N LYS A 279 -12.56 -2.13 -16.67
CA LYS A 279 -11.38 -2.89 -16.27
C LYS A 279 -10.20 -1.96 -15.92
N ARG A 280 -10.13 -0.80 -16.56
CA ARG A 280 -9.07 0.20 -16.30
C ARG A 280 -9.25 0.97 -15.02
N LYS A 281 -10.48 1.16 -14.54
CA LYS A 281 -10.74 1.74 -13.23
C LYS A 281 -10.11 0.91 -12.10
N GLU A 282 -10.13 -0.42 -12.22
CA GLU A 282 -9.46 -1.31 -11.26
C GLU A 282 -7.93 -1.16 -11.30
N THR A 283 -7.35 -1.03 -12.51
CA THR A 283 -5.92 -0.76 -12.69
C THR A 283 -5.52 0.60 -12.10
N GLU A 284 -6.27 1.66 -12.40
CA GLU A 284 -6.07 3.02 -11.88
C GLU A 284 -6.07 3.05 -10.35
N TYR A 285 -7.04 2.37 -9.72
CA TYR A 285 -7.12 2.26 -8.26
C TYR A 285 -5.87 1.62 -7.66
N LYS A 286 -5.35 0.55 -8.30
CA LYS A 286 -4.12 -0.13 -7.85
C LYS A 286 -2.89 0.77 -7.93
N PHE A 287 -2.71 1.48 -9.05
CA PHE A 287 -1.61 2.44 -9.20
C PHE A 287 -1.76 3.65 -8.27
N SER A 288 -2.96 4.12 -8.00
CA SER A 288 -3.22 5.20 -7.04
C SER A 288 -2.83 4.82 -5.62
N ASN A 289 -3.16 3.59 -5.21
CA ASN A 289 -2.74 3.06 -3.91
C ASN A 289 -1.21 2.95 -3.83
N LEU A 290 -0.55 2.50 -4.90
CA LEU A 290 0.91 2.43 -4.94
C LEU A 290 1.54 3.82 -4.80
N VAL A 291 1.05 4.83 -5.53
CA VAL A 291 1.54 6.21 -5.43
C VAL A 291 1.35 6.75 -4.01
N LYS A 292 0.21 6.48 -3.37
CA LYS A 292 -0.02 6.89 -1.99
C LYS A 292 1.01 6.28 -1.03
N VAL A 293 1.18 4.97 -1.11
CA VAL A 293 2.10 4.23 -0.23
C VAL A 293 3.56 4.65 -0.46
N LEU A 294 3.99 4.75 -1.72
CA LEU A 294 5.36 5.14 -2.05
C LEU A 294 5.61 6.64 -1.84
N GLY A 295 4.60 7.49 -2.00
CA GLY A 295 4.66 8.93 -1.78
C GLY A 295 4.84 9.28 -0.31
N GLU A 296 4.16 8.56 0.60
CA GLU A 296 4.35 8.68 2.04
C GLU A 296 5.80 8.33 2.44
N ILE A 297 6.38 7.30 1.82
CA ILE A 297 7.77 6.89 2.06
C ILE A 297 8.76 7.91 1.51
N SER A 298 8.56 8.41 0.28
CA SER A 298 9.44 9.42 -0.32
C SER A 298 9.42 10.75 0.43
N ALA A 299 8.27 11.15 0.97
CA ALA A 299 8.15 12.39 1.75
C ALA A 299 8.86 12.28 3.12
N GLN A 300 8.93 11.08 3.70
CA GLN A 300 9.65 10.81 4.95
C GLN A 300 11.15 10.54 4.75
N SER A 301 11.58 10.33 3.51
CA SER A 301 12.99 10.04 3.14
C SER A 301 13.69 11.24 2.51
N SER A 302 13.04 12.40 2.44
CA SER A 302 13.65 13.64 1.93
C SER A 302 14.31 14.40 3.10
N PRO A 303 15.56 14.85 2.96
CA PRO A 303 16.28 15.57 4.01
C PRO A 303 15.65 16.92 4.35
#